data_AF-A0A388T7S3-F1
#
_entry.id   AF-A0A388T7S3-F1
#
_cell.length_a   1.000
_cell.length_b   1.000
_cell.length_c   1.000
_cell.angle_alpha   90.00
_cell.angle_beta   90.00
_cell.angle_gamma   90.00
#
_symmetry.space_group_name_H-M   'P 1'
#
loop_
_entity.id
_entity.type
_entity.pdbx_description
1 polymer ?
#
loop_
_entity_poly.entity_id
_entity_poly.type
_entity_poly.pdbx_seq_one_letter_code
_entity_poly.pdbx_strand_id
1 'polypeptide(L)' 'MRARGRQGEPRLTAGEKTKVAWYVARMAKRGLADDRVSGGRVHQRDLERKVDQIIEQARNREEREEQRDSKGR' A
#
# COMPACT_ATOMS: atom_id res chain seq x y z
N MET A 1 -19.91 6.26 -21.83
CA MET A 1 -18.82 6.66 -20.91
C MET A 1 -18.02 5.42 -20.53
N ARG A 2 -16.74 5.33 -20.90
CA ARG A 2 -15.86 4.19 -20.58
C ARG A 2 -15.43 4.33 -19.12
N ALA A 3 -15.90 3.46 -18.23
CA ALA A 3 -15.41 3.37 -16.86
C ALA A 3 -13.94 2.92 -16.89
N ARG A 4 -13.02 3.89 -16.87
CA ARG A 4 -11.60 3.64 -16.60
C ARG A 4 -11.44 3.50 -15.10
N GLY A 5 -10.88 2.38 -14.65
CA GLY A 5 -10.40 2.21 -13.28
C GLY A 5 -11.03 1.06 -12.50
N ARG A 6 -10.89 -0.16 -12.98
CA ARG A 6 -10.84 -1.34 -12.09
C ARG A 6 -9.73 -2.27 -12.57
N GLN A 7 -8.50 -1.74 -12.62
CA GLN A 7 -7.36 -2.61 -12.40
C GLN A 7 -7.51 -3.08 -10.95
N GLY A 8 -7.68 -4.39 -10.74
CA GLY A 8 -7.97 -4.93 -9.41
C GLY A 8 -6.91 -4.49 -8.40
N GLU A 9 -7.29 -4.43 -7.12
CA GLU A 9 -6.32 -4.31 -6.03
C GLU A 9 -5.28 -5.44 -6.21
N PRO A 10 -3.97 -5.13 -6.27
CA PRO A 10 -2.97 -6.16 -6.53
C PRO A 10 -2.95 -7.18 -5.40
N ARG A 11 -2.76 -8.46 -5.71
CA ARG A 11 -2.64 -9.50 -4.70
C ARG A 11 -1.32 -9.35 -3.95
N LEU A 12 -1.42 -8.90 -2.71
CA LEU A 12 -0.29 -8.86 -1.80
C LEU A 12 0.11 -10.27 -1.37
N THR A 13 1.41 -10.53 -1.40
CA THR A 13 2.04 -11.69 -0.76
C THR A 13 1.92 -11.60 0.77
N ALA A 14 2.14 -12.71 1.47
CA ALA A 14 2.10 -12.73 2.94
C ALA A 14 3.07 -11.71 3.57
N GLY A 15 4.28 -11.57 3.02
CA GLY A 15 5.27 -10.61 3.51
C GLY A 15 4.86 -9.16 3.29
N GLU A 16 4.25 -8.84 2.15
CA GLU A 16 3.72 -7.50 1.86
C GLU A 16 2.56 -7.13 2.77
N LYS A 17 1.64 -8.08 3.03
CA LYS A 17 0.54 -7.88 4.00
C LYS A 17 1.07 -7.55 5.39
N THR A 18 2.08 -8.26 5.87
CA THR A 18 2.70 -7.99 7.17
C THR A 18 3.30 -6.58 7.23
N LYS A 19 4.00 -6.15 6.17
CA LYS A 19 4.58 -4.80 6.11
C LYS A 19 3.51 -3.71 6.09
N VAL A 20 2.45 -3.89 5.30
CA VAL A 20 1.32 -2.95 5.27
C VAL A 20 0.65 -2.88 6.64
N ALA A 21 0.33 -4.02 7.26
CA ALA A 21 -0.26 -4.08 8.59
C ALA A 21 0.60 -3.37 9.63
N TRP A 22 1.92 -3.56 9.59
CA TRP A 22 2.87 -2.86 10.46
C TRP A 22 2.83 -1.34 10.28
N TYR A 23 2.86 -0.85 9.03
CA TYR A 23 2.80 0.59 8.78
C TYR A 23 1.45 1.20 9.15
N VAL A 24 0.35 0.50 8.90
CA VAL A 24 -0.99 0.90 9.33
C VAL A 24 -1.09 0.97 10.85
N ALA A 25 -0.57 -0.03 11.57
CA ALA A 25 -0.53 -0.01 13.04
C ALA A 25 0.28 1.18 13.58
N ARG A 26 1.39 1.53 12.92
CA ARG A 26 2.19 2.72 13.29
C ARG A 26 1.46 4.03 12.99
N MET A 27 0.71 4.11 11.90
CA MET A 27 -0.14 5.27 11.60
C MET A 27 -1.26 5.42 12.63
N ALA A 28 -1.94 4.33 12.98
CA ALA A 28 -2.95 4.32 14.04
C ALA A 28 -2.37 4.77 15.38
N LYS A 29 -1.19 4.26 15.76
CA LYS A 29 -0.48 4.70 16.98
C LYS A 29 -0.12 6.18 16.94
N ARG A 30 0.33 6.70 15.80
CA ARG A 30 0.62 8.14 15.62
C ARG A 30 -0.65 8.99 15.65
N GLY A 31 -1.76 8.50 15.10
CA GLY A 31 -3.06 9.16 15.14
C GLY A 31 -3.61 9.29 16.56
N LEU A 32 -3.37 8.30 17.43
CA LEU A 32 -3.68 8.41 18.86
C LEU A 32 -2.82 9.49 19.56
N ALA A 33 -1.59 9.69 19.12
CA ALA A 33 -0.69 10.73 19.64
C ALA A 33 -0.96 12.13 19.01
N ASP A 34 -1.70 12.19 17.91
CA ASP A 34 -2.22 13.42 17.29
C ASP A 34 -3.50 13.94 17.99
N ASP A 35 -3.78 13.40 19.17
CA ASP A 35 -4.68 13.98 20.15
C ASP A 35 -4.41 15.49 20.25
N ARG A 36 -5.42 16.28 19.88
CA ARG A 36 -5.35 17.76 19.84
C ARG A 36 -5.19 18.40 21.21
N VAL A 37 -5.10 17.59 22.28
CA VAL A 37 -5.05 18.02 23.67
C VAL A 37 -3.59 18.18 24.13
N SER A 38 -2.64 17.44 23.54
CA SER A 38 -1.31 17.27 24.14
C SER A 38 -0.10 17.71 23.29
N GLY A 39 -0.23 17.92 21.98
CA GLY A 39 0.84 18.56 21.21
C GLY A 39 1.08 18.03 19.79
N GLY A 40 0.63 18.82 18.82
CA GLY A 40 1.20 18.91 17.48
C GLY A 40 0.74 17.86 16.46
N ARG A 41 0.54 18.31 15.20
CA ARG A 41 0.19 17.44 14.06
C ARG A 41 1.28 16.41 13.81
N VAL A 42 1.04 15.14 14.16
CA VAL A 42 2.01 14.07 13.89
C VAL A 42 2.00 13.74 12.39
N HIS A 43 3.11 14.03 11.70
CA HIS A 43 3.21 13.77 10.26
C HIS A 43 3.23 12.26 9.96
N GLN A 44 2.36 11.80 9.07
CA GLN A 44 2.20 10.37 8.71
C GLN A 44 2.58 10.05 7.26
N ARG A 45 2.88 11.07 6.43
CA ARG A 45 3.16 10.93 4.99
C ARG A 45 4.31 9.96 4.67
N ASP A 46 5.27 9.81 5.59
CA ASP A 46 6.37 8.84 5.44
C ASP A 46 5.87 7.39 5.49
N LEU A 47 4.83 7.11 6.27
CA LEU A 47 4.22 5.79 6.38
C LEU A 47 3.26 5.52 5.23
N GLU A 48 2.47 6.52 4.83
CA GLU A 48 1.60 6.45 3.65
C GLU A 48 2.42 6.12 2.39
N ARG A 49 3.51 6.85 2.15
CA ARG A 49 4.41 6.60 1.02
C ARG A 49 4.99 5.18 1.01
N LYS A 50 5.22 4.58 2.18
CA LYS A 50 5.72 3.20 2.28
C LYS A 50 4.65 2.18 1.95
N VAL A 51 3.39 2.44 2.31
CA VAL A 51 2.25 1.62 1.90
C VAL A 51 2.06 1.71 0.39
N ASP A 52 2.08 2.92 -0.18
CA ASP A 52 1.95 3.14 -1.62
C ASP A 52 3.03 2.40 -2.42
N GLN A 53 4.29 2.47 -1.96
CA GLN A 53 5.39 1.74 -2.57
C GLN A 53 5.18 0.22 -2.59
N ILE A 54 4.60 -0.35 -1.53
CA ILE A 54 4.32 -1.80 -1.48
C ILE A 54 3.23 -2.15 -2.49
N ILE A 55 2.18 -1.34 -2.59
CA ILE A 55 1.09 -1.56 -3.54
C ILE A 55 1.63 -1.46 -4.98
N GLU A 56 2.46 -0.46 -5.26
CA GLU A 56 3.09 -0.29 -6.58
C GLU A 56 4.03 -1.44 -6.93
N GLN A 57 4.82 -1.94 -5.97
CA GLN A 57 5.64 -3.13 -6.15
C GLN A 57 4.80 -4.37 -6.46
N ALA A 58 3.68 -4.55 -5.76
CA ALA A 58 2.77 -5.66 -6.00
C ALA A 58 2.13 -5.59 -7.40
N ARG A 59 1.71 -4.40 -7.85
CA ARG A 59 1.20 -4.19 -9.23
C ARG A 59 2.26 -4.55 -10.27
N ASN A 60 3.47 -4.01 -10.12
CA ASN A 60 4.57 -4.27 -11.04
C ASN A 60 4.95 -5.76 -11.11
N ARG A 61 4.79 -6.50 -9.99
CA ARG A 61 5.02 -7.94 -9.96
C ARG A 61 3.95 -8.70 -10.73
N GLU A 62 2.67 -8.41 -10.49
CA GLU A 62 1.56 -9.05 -11.21
C GLU A 62 1.63 -8.77 -12.71
N GLU A 63 1.87 -7.52 -13.12
CA GLU A 63 2.03 -7.15 -14.53
C GLU A 63 3.19 -7.93 -15.20
N ARG A 64 4.27 -8.21 -14.46
CA ARG A 64 5.40 -9.01 -14.98
C ARG A 64 5.06 -10.49 -15.06
N GLU A 65 4.30 -11.02 -14.12
CA GLU A 65 3.82 -12.41 -14.12
C GLU A 65 2.86 -12.60 -15.32
N GLU A 66 1.90 -11.71 -15.52
CA GLU A 66 0.98 -11.72 -16.67
C GLU A 66 1.72 -11.65 -18.02
N GLN A 67 2.70 -10.74 -18.14
CA GLN A 67 3.51 -10.64 -19.35
C GLN A 67 4.34 -11.91 -19.62
N ARG A 68 4.90 -12.53 -18.57
CA ARG A 68 5.64 -13.80 -18.72
C ARG A 68 4.72 -14.92 -19.20
N ASP A 69 3.53 -15.05 -18.62
CA ASP A 69 2.55 -16.07 -18.99
C ASP A 69 2.06 -15.89 -20.43
N SER A 70 1.84 -14.64 -20.88
CA SER A 70 1.44 -14.34 -22.25
C SER A 70 2.51 -14.67 -23.30
N LYS A 71 3.80 -14.63 -22.94
CA LYS A 71 4.93 -14.89 -23.85
C LYS A 71 5.30 -16.39 -23.93
N GLY A 72 4.82 -17.19 -22.98
CA GLY A 72 5.05 -18.64 -22.92
C GLY A 72 3.94 -19.49 -23.53
N ARG A 73 2.82 -18.89 -23.98
CA ARG A 73 1.78 -19.52 -24.80
C ARG A 73 2.02 -19.26 -26.28
#